data_AF-A0A959J3Y7-F1
#
_entry.id   AF-A0A959J3Y7-F1
#
_cell.length_a   1.000
_cell.length_b   1.000
_cell.length_c   1.000
_cell.angle_alpha   90.00
_cell.angle_beta   90.00
_cell.angle_gamma   90.00
#
_symmetry.space_group_name_H-M   'P 1'
#
loop_
_entity.id
_entity.type
_entity.pdbx_description
1 polymer ?
#
loop_
_entity_poly.entity_id
_entity_poly.type
_entity_poly.pdbx_seq_one_letter_code
_entity_poly.pdbx_strand_id
1 'polypeptide(L)'
;MPQDRLEDFIIQHRENFDDAIPSLKVWADIDSQLTKQKSSGRRKIWMYLRVAASVMFLLMTGGVVGNYLSTDHKEVAALNPELQEMEDFYSQQFQKKYAKLTSMPHDAAIENDLGQVDVFLEELKQELAKAPKGSEERIIDNLIKNYQLKIQILDLVLERMQNDQTEEKTETDERKSISI
;
A
#
# COMPACT_ATOMS: atom_id res chain seq x y z
N MET A 1 17.93 59.56 -14.19
CA MET A 1 17.26 58.37 -13.61
C MET A 1 16.61 58.82 -12.32
N PRO A 2 15.31 58.58 -12.10
CA PRO A 2 14.64 59.03 -10.88
C PRO A 2 15.17 58.21 -9.70
N GLN A 3 15.67 58.89 -8.66
CA GLN A 3 16.13 58.23 -7.44
C GLN A 3 14.94 57.60 -6.71
N ASP A 4 15.10 56.34 -6.34
CA ASP A 4 14.06 55.57 -5.69
C ASP A 4 13.96 56.04 -4.24
N ARG A 5 12.88 56.77 -3.90
CA ARG A 5 12.74 57.46 -2.60
C ARG A 5 12.82 56.52 -1.41
N LEU A 6 12.51 55.24 -1.64
CA LEU A 6 12.66 54.16 -0.65
C LEU A 6 14.12 53.80 -0.40
N GLU A 7 14.94 53.76 -1.44
CA GLU A 7 16.36 53.45 -1.34
C GLU A 7 17.09 54.52 -0.53
N ASP A 8 16.85 55.79 -0.84
CA ASP A 8 17.43 56.92 -0.09
C ASP A 8 17.00 56.90 1.39
N PHE A 9 15.75 56.57 1.68
CA PHE A 9 15.23 56.47 3.05
C PHE A 9 15.88 55.32 3.83
N ILE A 10 16.01 54.14 3.21
CA ILE A 10 16.62 52.97 3.85
C ILE A 10 18.12 53.24 4.11
N ILE A 11 18.82 53.85 3.16
CA ILE A 11 20.26 54.16 3.31
C ILE A 11 20.46 55.23 4.39
N GLN A 12 19.66 56.31 4.40
CA GLN A 12 19.78 57.38 5.40
C GLN A 12 19.45 56.91 6.83
N HIS A 13 18.60 55.90 6.97
CA HIS A 13 18.22 55.38 8.28
C HIS A 13 18.87 54.04 8.62
N ARG A 14 19.86 53.56 7.84
CA ARG A 14 20.47 52.24 7.97
C ARG A 14 21.00 51.94 9.37
N GLU A 15 21.66 52.89 10.02
CA GLU A 15 22.17 52.71 11.38
C GLU A 15 21.03 52.46 12.40
N ASN A 16 19.85 53.06 12.20
CA ASN A 16 18.69 52.82 13.06
C ASN A 16 18.06 51.44 12.84
N PHE A 17 18.34 50.79 11.71
CA PHE A 17 17.87 49.43 11.41
C PHE A 17 18.85 48.36 11.94
N ASP A 18 20.15 48.65 11.96
CA ASP A 18 21.20 47.69 12.37
C ASP A 18 21.59 47.78 13.87
N ASP A 19 20.93 48.62 14.68
CA ASP A 19 21.29 48.88 16.09
C ASP A 19 20.81 47.80 17.09
N ALA A 20 19.81 47.00 16.71
CA ALA A 20 19.18 46.05 17.63
C ALA A 20 19.84 44.66 17.59
N ILE A 21 20.89 44.46 18.39
CA ILE A 21 21.39 43.11 18.67
C ILE A 21 20.52 42.49 19.79
N PRO A 22 19.77 41.41 19.52
CA PRO A 22 18.96 40.77 20.56
C PRO A 22 19.84 40.23 21.70
N SER A 23 19.38 40.40 22.94
CA SER A 23 20.11 39.92 24.11
C SER A 23 20.29 38.39 24.08
N LEU A 24 21.38 37.90 24.67
CA LEU A 24 21.68 36.45 24.79
C LEU A 24 20.52 35.65 25.42
N LYS A 25 19.71 36.29 26.26
CA LYS A 25 18.52 35.69 26.86
C LYS A 25 17.45 35.36 25.83
N VAL A 26 17.23 36.25 24.86
CA VAL A 26 16.24 36.03 23.78
C VAL A 26 16.68 34.84 22.91
N TRP A 27 17.98 34.74 22.60
CA TRP A 27 18.52 33.58 21.89
C TRP A 27 18.38 32.27 22.67
N ALA A 28 18.65 32.30 23.98
CA ALA A 28 18.46 31.14 24.85
C ALA A 28 16.98 30.70 24.92
N ASP A 29 16.06 31.66 24.98
CA ASP A 29 14.62 31.39 24.97
C ASP A 29 14.16 30.79 23.62
N ILE A 30 14.74 31.21 22.49
CA ILE A 30 14.48 30.63 21.16
C ILE A 30 15.01 29.20 21.08
N ASP A 31 16.26 28.95 21.51
CA ASP A 31 16.88 27.62 21.48
C ASP A 31 16.14 26.61 22.37
N SER A 32 15.65 27.07 23.53
CA SER A 32 14.82 26.27 24.44
C SER A 32 13.46 25.90 23.84
N GLN A 33 12.91 26.73 22.94
CA GLN A 33 11.65 26.46 22.26
C GLN A 33 11.82 25.46 21.11
N LEU A 34 12.96 25.49 20.42
CA LEU A 34 13.27 24.55 19.34
C LEU A 34 13.53 23.13 19.86
N THR A 35 14.16 23.00 21.03
CA THR A 35 14.45 21.69 21.65
C THR A 35 13.21 21.02 22.27
N LYS A 36 12.14 21.77 22.55
CA LYS A 36 10.91 21.24 23.18
C LYS A 36 9.99 20.45 22.23
N GLN A 37 10.28 20.41 20.93
CA GLN A 37 9.46 19.69 19.95
C GLN A 37 9.81 18.19 19.79
N LYS A 38 10.66 17.62 20.65
CA LYS A 38 11.05 16.20 20.54
C LYS A 38 10.34 15.30 21.55
N SER A 39 9.05 15.03 21.33
CA SER A 39 8.43 13.78 21.84
C SER A 39 7.32 13.27 20.94
N SER A 40 7.68 12.85 19.72
CA SER A 40 6.76 12.20 18.76
C SER A 40 6.48 10.72 19.08
N GLY A 41 7.10 10.16 20.14
CA GLY A 41 6.95 8.75 20.51
C GLY A 41 5.52 8.37 20.89
N ARG A 42 4.79 9.22 21.62
CA ARG A 42 3.41 8.93 22.06
C ARG A 42 2.40 8.89 20.91
N ARG A 43 2.57 9.71 19.85
CA ARG A 43 1.72 9.64 18.64
C ARG A 43 1.96 8.38 17.83
N LYS A 44 3.23 7.98 17.66
CA LYS A 44 3.57 6.73 16.96
C LYS A 44 2.99 5.51 17.69
N ILE A 45 3.12 5.46 19.02
CA ILE A 45 2.54 4.38 19.84
C ILE A 45 1.01 4.32 19.71
N TRP A 46 0.32 5.47 19.75
CA TRP A 46 -1.14 5.53 19.56
C TRP A 46 -1.58 5.13 18.14
N MET A 47 -0.76 5.39 17.12
CA MET A 47 -1.02 4.94 15.75
C MET A 47 -0.88 3.42 15.61
N TYR A 48 0.19 2.81 16.16
CA TYR A 48 0.35 1.35 16.15
C TYR A 48 -0.74 0.63 16.95
N LEU A 49 -1.20 1.20 18.07
CA LEU A 49 -2.29 0.64 18.88
C LEU A 49 -3.63 0.63 18.14
N ARG A 50 -3.92 1.66 17.33
CA ARG A 50 -5.15 1.71 16.50
C ARG A 50 -5.13 0.68 15.38
N VAL A 51 -3.98 0.49 14.74
CA VAL A 51 -3.80 -0.52 13.69
C VAL A 51 -3.91 -1.94 14.26
N ALA A 52 -3.30 -2.21 15.42
CA ALA A 52 -3.42 -3.52 16.07
C ALA A 52 -4.87 -3.84 16.47
N ALA A 53 -5.62 -2.86 16.96
CA ALA A 53 -7.03 -3.05 17.33
C ALA A 53 -7.92 -3.36 16.11
N SER A 54 -7.70 -2.71 14.96
CA SER A 54 -8.46 -3.02 13.73
C SER A 54 -8.11 -4.40 13.18
N VAL A 55 -6.84 -4.80 13.22
CA VAL A 55 -6.41 -6.16 12.81
C VAL A 55 -7.01 -7.21 13.74
N MET A 56 -7.00 -6.99 15.06
CA MET A 56 -7.59 -7.92 16.01
C MET A 56 -9.12 -8.01 15.89
N PHE A 57 -9.78 -6.88 15.61
CA PHE A 57 -11.22 -6.85 15.34
C PHE A 57 -11.54 -7.58 14.02
N LEU A 58 -10.79 -7.33 12.95
CA LEU A 58 -10.93 -8.04 11.66
C LEU A 58 -10.65 -9.54 11.80
N LEU A 59 -9.67 -9.95 12.60
CA LEU A 59 -9.40 -11.37 12.87
C LEU A 59 -10.47 -12.01 13.75
N MET A 60 -11.04 -11.28 14.71
CA MET A 60 -12.15 -11.79 15.52
C MET A 60 -13.46 -11.86 14.73
N THR A 61 -13.81 -10.86 13.93
CA THR A 61 -14.99 -10.90 13.06
C THR A 61 -14.79 -11.87 11.91
N GLY A 62 -13.59 -11.92 11.33
CA GLY A 62 -13.21 -12.85 10.27
C GLY A 62 -13.15 -14.31 10.74
N GLY A 63 -12.73 -14.57 11.97
CA GLY A 63 -12.68 -15.91 12.54
C GLY A 63 -14.05 -16.52 12.84
N VAL A 64 -15.03 -15.70 13.23
CA VAL A 64 -16.41 -16.16 13.48
C VAL A 64 -17.20 -16.33 12.18
N VAL A 65 -17.03 -15.41 11.21
CA VAL A 65 -17.64 -15.54 9.87
C VAL A 65 -16.99 -16.69 9.09
N GLY A 66 -15.67 -16.85 9.18
CA GLY A 66 -14.93 -17.91 8.48
C GLY A 66 -15.32 -19.33 8.92
N ASN A 67 -15.71 -19.53 10.19
CA ASN A 67 -16.15 -20.86 10.66
C ASN A 67 -17.56 -21.24 10.17
N TYR A 68 -18.44 -20.26 9.93
CA TYR A 68 -19.73 -20.52 9.28
C TYR A 68 -19.58 -20.72 7.76
N LEU A 69 -18.68 -19.97 7.10
CA LEU A 69 -18.41 -20.08 5.66
C LEU A 69 -17.62 -21.35 5.27
N SER A 70 -16.83 -21.90 6.20
CA SER A 70 -16.05 -23.13 5.98
C SER A 70 -16.91 -24.40 5.88
N THR A 71 -18.18 -24.33 6.31
CA THR A 71 -19.10 -25.47 6.20
C THR A 71 -19.59 -25.66 4.76
N ASP A 72 -19.82 -24.56 4.02
CA ASP A 72 -20.21 -24.59 2.60
C ASP A 72 -19.04 -25.00 1.67
N HIS A 73 -17.80 -24.61 2.02
CA HIS A 73 -16.62 -24.96 1.21
C HIS A 73 -16.38 -26.46 1.06
N LYS A 74 -16.76 -27.26 2.07
CA LYS A 74 -16.65 -28.73 1.98
C LYS A 74 -17.64 -29.34 1.00
N GLU A 75 -18.77 -28.67 0.75
CA GLU A 75 -19.82 -29.19 -0.12
C GLU A 75 -19.45 -29.01 -1.59
N VAL A 76 -18.84 -27.88 -1.97
CA VAL A 76 -18.41 -27.62 -3.36
C VAL A 76 -17.24 -28.52 -3.80
N ALA A 77 -16.26 -28.75 -2.91
CA ALA A 77 -15.12 -29.63 -3.20
C ALA A 77 -15.52 -31.11 -3.39
N ALA A 78 -16.60 -31.56 -2.73
CA ALA A 78 -17.11 -32.92 -2.90
C ALA A 78 -17.90 -33.11 -4.20
N LEU A 79 -18.38 -32.02 -4.82
CA LEU A 79 -19.22 -32.04 -6.01
C LEU A 79 -18.43 -32.05 -7.32
N ASN A 80 -17.20 -31.51 -7.34
CA ASN A 80 -16.38 -31.46 -8.56
C ASN A 80 -14.85 -31.58 -8.26
N PRO A 81 -14.25 -32.78 -8.45
CA PRO A 81 -12.82 -32.98 -8.21
C PRO A 81 -11.92 -32.22 -9.19
N GLU A 82 -12.38 -31.95 -10.43
CA GLU A 82 -11.63 -31.18 -11.42
C GLU A 82 -11.49 -29.71 -10.99
N LEU A 83 -12.54 -29.16 -10.37
CA LEU A 83 -12.50 -27.81 -9.80
C LEU A 83 -11.47 -27.71 -8.67
N GLN A 84 -11.37 -28.74 -7.83
CA GLN A 84 -10.41 -28.75 -6.72
C GLN A 84 -8.96 -28.74 -7.23
N GLU A 85 -8.63 -29.58 -8.22
CA GLU A 85 -7.29 -29.59 -8.83
C GLU A 85 -6.93 -28.23 -9.44
N MET A 86 -7.91 -27.59 -10.09
CA MET A 86 -7.77 -26.25 -10.65
C MET A 86 -7.49 -25.21 -9.55
N GLU A 87 -8.26 -25.21 -8.46
CA GLU A 87 -8.05 -24.28 -7.33
C GLU A 87 -6.66 -24.44 -6.71
N ASP A 88 -6.21 -25.69 -6.52
CA ASP A 88 -4.88 -25.98 -5.99
C ASP A 88 -3.78 -25.42 -6.91
N PHE A 89 -3.94 -25.60 -8.23
CA PHE A 89 -3.00 -25.06 -9.22
C PHE A 89 -2.88 -23.53 -9.13
N TYR A 90 -4.01 -22.81 -9.15
CA TYR A 90 -4.00 -21.34 -9.10
C TYR A 90 -3.56 -20.82 -7.72
N SER A 91 -3.90 -21.51 -6.64
CA SER A 91 -3.45 -21.18 -5.28
C SER A 91 -1.93 -21.24 -5.17
N GLN A 92 -1.29 -22.28 -5.72
CA GLN A 92 0.17 -22.40 -5.74
C GLN A 92 0.83 -21.29 -6.56
N GLN A 93 0.27 -20.94 -7.72
CA GLN A 93 0.77 -19.83 -8.55
C GLN A 93 0.65 -18.50 -7.83
N PHE A 94 -0.50 -18.25 -7.20
CA PHE A 94 -0.75 -17.05 -6.42
C PHE A 94 0.25 -16.91 -5.28
N GLN A 95 0.44 -17.96 -4.46
CA GLN A 95 1.37 -17.93 -3.33
C GLN A 95 2.80 -17.61 -3.76
N LYS A 96 3.29 -18.23 -4.86
CA LYS A 96 4.62 -17.96 -5.39
C LYS A 96 4.80 -16.49 -5.80
N LYS A 97 3.82 -15.92 -6.52
CA LYS A 97 3.87 -14.53 -7.00
C LYS A 97 3.65 -13.53 -5.87
N TYR A 98 2.73 -13.81 -4.96
CA TYR A 98 2.44 -12.97 -3.80
C TYR A 98 3.61 -12.92 -2.81
N ALA A 99 4.31 -14.04 -2.60
CA ALA A 99 5.55 -14.05 -1.81
C ALA A 99 6.64 -13.17 -2.43
N LYS A 100 6.73 -13.13 -3.76
CA LYS A 100 7.63 -12.21 -4.47
C LYS A 100 7.19 -10.75 -4.32
N LEU A 101 5.89 -10.46 -4.43
CA LEU A 101 5.35 -9.11 -4.23
C LEU A 101 5.66 -8.57 -2.83
N THR A 102 5.41 -9.36 -1.79
CA THR A 102 5.62 -8.96 -0.38
C THR A 102 7.10 -8.82 0.00
N SER A 103 8.02 -9.39 -0.79
CA SER A 103 9.47 -9.16 -0.62
C SER A 103 9.94 -7.77 -1.05
N MET A 104 9.06 -6.97 -1.67
CA MET A 104 9.35 -5.65 -2.20
C MET A 104 8.32 -4.62 -1.69
N PRO A 105 8.67 -3.31 -1.65
CA PRO A 105 7.71 -2.27 -1.34
C PRO A 105 6.65 -2.22 -2.44
N HIS A 106 5.36 -2.35 -2.10
CA HIS A 106 4.25 -2.31 -3.05
C HIS A 106 3.12 -1.42 -2.51
N ASP A 107 2.25 -0.97 -3.41
CA ASP A 107 1.10 -0.11 -3.08
C ASP A 107 -0.02 -0.94 -2.41
N ALA A 108 -0.60 -0.39 -1.35
CA ALA A 108 -1.76 -0.97 -0.66
C ALA A 108 -3.01 -1.06 -1.57
N ALA A 109 -3.07 -0.28 -2.65
CA ALA A 109 -4.12 -0.41 -3.67
C ALA A 109 -4.15 -1.82 -4.31
N ILE A 110 -2.99 -2.48 -4.43
CA ILE A 110 -2.89 -3.82 -5.02
C ILE A 110 -3.56 -4.87 -4.12
N GLU A 111 -3.42 -4.75 -2.79
CA GLU A 111 -4.12 -5.64 -1.87
C GLU A 111 -5.64 -5.46 -1.94
N ASN A 112 -6.10 -4.22 -2.19
CA ASN A 112 -7.52 -3.95 -2.39
C ASN A 112 -8.05 -4.62 -3.66
N ASP A 113 -7.36 -4.47 -4.79
CA ASP A 113 -7.74 -5.07 -6.06
C ASP A 113 -7.79 -6.61 -5.98
N LEU A 114 -6.79 -7.22 -5.33
CA LEU A 114 -6.77 -8.67 -5.08
C LEU A 114 -7.94 -9.10 -4.18
N GLY A 115 -8.25 -8.30 -3.15
CA GLY A 115 -9.38 -8.55 -2.26
C GLY A 115 -10.74 -8.47 -2.97
N GLN A 116 -10.91 -7.57 -3.94
CA GLN A 116 -12.14 -7.50 -4.75
C GLN A 116 -12.33 -8.76 -5.61
N VAL A 117 -11.26 -9.28 -6.20
CA VAL A 117 -11.30 -10.54 -6.96
C VAL A 117 -11.66 -11.71 -6.05
N ASP A 118 -11.16 -11.72 -4.81
CA ASP A 118 -11.50 -12.76 -3.83
C ASP A 118 -12.98 -12.74 -3.44
N VAL A 119 -13.59 -11.56 -3.30
CA VAL A 119 -15.04 -11.45 -3.08
C VAL A 119 -15.82 -12.06 -4.25
N PHE A 120 -15.44 -11.76 -5.49
CA PHE A 120 -16.09 -12.33 -6.68
C PHE A 120 -15.93 -13.85 -6.77
N LEU A 121 -14.75 -14.38 -6.43
CA LEU A 121 -14.52 -15.82 -6.39
C LEU A 121 -15.44 -16.50 -5.36
N GLU A 122 -15.58 -15.93 -4.18
CA GLU A 122 -16.47 -16.43 -3.14
C GLU A 122 -17.95 -16.41 -3.56
N GLU A 123 -18.39 -15.32 -4.19
CA GLU A 123 -19.76 -15.21 -4.74
C GLU A 123 -20.03 -16.29 -5.79
N LEU A 124 -19.10 -16.51 -6.72
CA LEU A 124 -19.22 -17.54 -7.75
C LEU A 124 -19.22 -18.96 -7.17
N LYS A 125 -18.44 -19.23 -6.11
CA LYS A 125 -18.46 -20.53 -5.41
C LYS A 125 -19.81 -20.78 -4.75
N GLN A 126 -20.39 -19.76 -4.12
CA GLN A 126 -21.73 -19.85 -3.52
C GLN A 126 -22.82 -20.03 -4.57
N GLU A 127 -22.69 -19.36 -5.72
CA GLU A 127 -23.60 -19.54 -6.85
C GLU A 127 -23.50 -20.97 -7.39
N LEU A 128 -22.29 -21.51 -7.55
CA LEU A 128 -22.05 -22.86 -8.01
C LEU A 128 -22.68 -23.90 -7.08
N ALA A 129 -22.57 -23.72 -5.77
CA ALA A 129 -23.16 -24.61 -4.77
C ALA A 129 -24.70 -24.69 -4.86
N LYS A 130 -25.35 -23.61 -5.33
CA LYS A 130 -26.81 -23.49 -5.45
C LYS A 130 -27.31 -23.67 -6.87
N ALA A 131 -26.41 -23.90 -7.83
CA ALA A 131 -26.72 -23.90 -9.24
C ALA A 131 -27.62 -25.09 -9.63
N PRO A 132 -28.67 -24.88 -10.43
CA PRO A 132 -29.40 -25.98 -11.04
C PRO A 132 -28.53 -26.69 -12.09
N LYS A 133 -28.72 -28.00 -12.22
CA LYS A 133 -27.99 -28.84 -13.19
C LYS A 133 -28.03 -28.23 -14.59
N GLY A 134 -26.85 -28.03 -15.19
CA GLY A 134 -26.68 -27.44 -16.52
C GLY A 134 -26.33 -25.95 -16.55
N SER A 135 -26.34 -25.25 -15.41
CA SER A 135 -25.83 -23.87 -15.30
C SER A 135 -24.41 -23.77 -14.71
N GLU A 136 -23.92 -24.88 -14.16
CA GLU A 136 -22.62 -25.02 -13.49
C GLU A 136 -21.43 -24.68 -14.40
N GLU A 137 -21.47 -25.11 -15.67
CA GLU A 137 -20.36 -24.93 -16.62
C GLU A 137 -20.00 -23.45 -16.82
N ARG A 138 -21.01 -22.58 -16.94
CA ARG A 138 -20.79 -21.14 -17.07
C ARG A 138 -20.20 -20.53 -15.80
N ILE A 139 -20.62 -21.01 -14.64
CA ILE A 139 -20.10 -20.51 -13.35
C ILE A 139 -18.66 -20.98 -13.16
N ILE A 140 -18.33 -22.21 -13.53
CA ILE A 140 -16.97 -22.76 -13.51
C ILE A 140 -16.05 -21.99 -14.48
N ASP A 141 -16.50 -21.68 -15.70
CA ASP A 141 -15.74 -20.83 -16.64
C ASP A 141 -15.46 -19.44 -16.06
N ASN A 142 -16.44 -18.84 -15.39
CA ASN A 142 -16.24 -17.57 -14.69
C ASN A 142 -15.26 -17.68 -13.51
N LEU A 143 -15.29 -18.79 -12.75
CA LEU A 143 -14.31 -19.07 -11.69
C LEU A 143 -12.90 -19.13 -12.28
N ILE A 144 -12.70 -19.92 -13.35
CA ILE A 144 -11.41 -20.02 -14.05
C ILE A 144 -10.90 -18.64 -14.46
N LYS A 145 -11.75 -17.83 -15.10
CA LYS A 145 -11.38 -16.48 -15.56
C LYS A 145 -10.98 -15.56 -14.42
N ASN A 146 -11.68 -15.62 -13.28
CA ASN A 146 -11.33 -14.80 -12.12
C ASN A 146 -10.02 -15.26 -11.47
N TYR A 147 -9.77 -16.58 -11.37
CA TYR A 147 -8.47 -17.09 -10.94
C TYR A 147 -7.33 -16.63 -11.85
N GLN A 148 -7.53 -16.69 -13.17
CA GLN A 148 -6.56 -16.19 -14.14
C GLN A 148 -6.32 -14.68 -14.00
N LEU A 149 -7.39 -13.90 -13.85
CA LEU A 149 -7.31 -12.46 -13.64
C LEU A 149 -6.50 -12.13 -12.38
N LYS A 150 -6.75 -12.83 -11.27
CA LYS A 150 -5.98 -12.66 -10.02
C LYS A 150 -4.47 -12.82 -10.25
N ILE A 151 -4.08 -13.83 -11.04
CA ILE A 151 -2.68 -14.07 -11.39
C ILE A 151 -2.14 -12.98 -12.34
N GLN A 152 -2.92 -12.56 -13.34
CA GLN A 152 -2.51 -11.52 -14.28
C GLN A 152 -2.26 -10.18 -13.61
N ILE A 153 -3.07 -9.81 -12.62
CA ILE A 153 -2.84 -8.59 -11.81
C ILE A 153 -1.47 -8.68 -11.12
N LEU A 154 -1.17 -9.82 -10.48
CA LEU A 154 0.13 -10.01 -9.84
C LEU A 154 1.28 -9.95 -10.84
N ASP A 155 1.13 -10.55 -12.02
CA ASP A 155 2.17 -10.51 -13.05
C ASP A 155 2.45 -9.10 -13.55
N LEU A 156 1.41 -8.32 -13.84
CA LEU A 156 1.54 -6.94 -14.28
C LEU A 156 2.24 -6.08 -13.22
N VAL A 157 1.87 -6.24 -11.96
CA VAL A 157 2.49 -5.52 -10.84
C VAL A 157 3.96 -5.90 -10.72
N LEU A 158 4.27 -7.20 -10.70
CA LEU A 158 5.64 -7.68 -10.57
C LEU A 158 6.52 -7.25 -11.75
N GLU A 159 5.99 -7.25 -12.98
CA GLU A 159 6.68 -6.79 -14.17
C GLU A 159 7.02 -5.30 -14.07
N ARG A 160 6.04 -4.47 -13.70
CA ARG A 160 6.26 -3.03 -13.51
C ARG A 160 7.34 -2.76 -12.48
N MET A 161 7.30 -3.45 -11.34
CA MET A 161 8.31 -3.31 -10.28
C MET A 161 9.71 -3.72 -10.75
N GLN A 162 9.82 -4.75 -11.60
CA GLN A 162 11.11 -5.17 -12.15
C GLN A 162 11.67 -4.16 -13.16
N ASN A 163 10.80 -3.56 -13.98
CA ASN A 163 11.19 -2.54 -14.95
C ASN A 163 11.65 -1.25 -14.25
N ASP A 164 10.92 -0.79 -13.23
CA ASP A 164 11.27 0.39 -12.44
C ASP A 164 12.66 0.23 -11.77
N GLN A 165 13.00 -0.97 -11.28
CA GLN A 165 14.34 -1.25 -10.73
C GLN A 165 15.47 -1.29 -11.77
N THR A 166 15.15 -1.52 -13.04
CA THR A 166 16.13 -1.57 -14.12
C THR A 166 16.45 -0.17 -14.63
N GLU A 167 15.46 0.72 -14.67
CA GLU A 167 15.63 2.13 -15.05
C GLU A 167 16.46 2.92 -14.02
N GLU A 168 16.22 2.73 -12.72
CA GLU A 168 17.01 3.37 -11.64
C GLU A 168 18.52 3.06 -11.71
N LYS A 169 18.87 1.83 -12.12
CA LYS A 169 20.27 1.39 -12.23
C LYS A 169 20.96 2.02 -13.43
N THR A 170 20.23 2.27 -14.51
CA THR A 170 20.78 2.79 -15.77
C THR A 170 21.07 4.30 -15.64
N GLU A 171 20.21 5.07 -14.98
CA GLU A 171 20.45 6.50 -14.72
C GLU A 171 21.60 6.75 -13.72
N THR A 172 21.79 5.84 -12.76
CA THR A 172 22.87 5.97 -11.77
C THR A 172 24.26 5.78 -12.40
N ASP A 173 24.36 4.93 -13.42
CA ASP A 173 25.62 4.66 -14.13
C ASP A 173 25.97 5.79 -15.14
N GLU A 174 24.96 6.41 -15.77
CA GLU A 174 25.17 7.56 -16.65
C GLU A 174 25.58 8.84 -15.87
N ARG A 175 25.00 9.11 -14.70
CA ARG A 175 25.42 10.27 -13.88
C ARG A 175 26.86 10.14 -13.36
N LYS A 176 27.34 8.91 -13.15
CA LYS A 176 28.70 8.65 -12.69
C LYS A 176 29.75 8.79 -13.80
N SER A 177 29.38 8.53 -15.05
CA SER A 177 30.27 8.67 -16.22
C SER A 177 30.36 10.11 -16.75
N ILE A 178 29.40 10.97 -16.45
CA ILE A 178 29.43 12.41 -16.82
C ILE A 178 30.21 13.27 -15.78
N SER A 179 30.56 12.71 -14.62
CA SER A 179 31.32 13.41 -13.56
C SER A 179 32.84 13.18 -13.58
N ILE A 180 33.40 12.76 -14.71
CA ILE A 180 34.87 12.64 -14.95
C ILE A 180 35.26 13.61 -16.05
#